data_AF-A0A349X199-F1
#
_entry.id   AF-A0A349X199-F1
#
_cell.length_a   1.000
_cell.length_b   1.000
_cell.length_c   1.000
_cell.angle_alpha   90.00
_cell.angle_beta   90.00
_cell.angle_gamma   90.00
#
_symmetry.space_group_name_H-M   'P 1'
#
loop_
_entity.id
_entity.type
_entity.pdbx_description
1 polymer ?
#
loop_
_entity_poly.entity_id
_entity_poly.type
_entity_poly.pdbx_seq_one_letter_code
_entity_poly.pdbx_strand_id
1 'polypeptide(L)'
;MLQVRENKGGRPRGTPDGYTAEAIAPIRLQAKKDAERIVKIMAKENEIDDEYAIEALKTSVEIMREPGQTRDRLTAARMVLDFTKTKPISKSEVTIGKAEAFLESLLADDGTEEDEQPNGSET
;
A
#
# COMPACT_ATOMS: atom_id res chain seq x y z
N MET A 1 -5.54 -38.86 -11.15
CA MET A 1 -5.85 -38.66 -9.72
C MET A 1 -4.65 -39.11 -8.90
N LEU A 2 -3.95 -38.21 -8.22
CA LEU A 2 -2.83 -38.55 -7.34
C LEU A 2 -3.38 -39.06 -6.00
N GLN A 3 -3.13 -40.33 -5.68
CA GLN A 3 -3.52 -40.92 -4.41
C GLN A 3 -2.80 -40.22 -3.24
N VAL A 4 -3.57 -39.65 -2.32
CA VAL A 4 -3.08 -39.05 -1.08
C VAL A 4 -2.68 -40.20 -0.15
N ARG A 5 -1.39 -40.55 -0.10
CA ARG A 5 -0.86 -41.46 0.93
C ARG A 5 -1.00 -40.79 2.30
N GLU A 6 -1.75 -41.41 3.20
CA GLU A 6 -1.82 -41.03 4.61
C GLU A 6 -0.43 -41.17 5.26
N ASN A 7 0.02 -40.12 5.94
CA ASN A 7 1.31 -40.12 6.62
C ASN A 7 1.18 -40.87 7.96
N LYS A 8 1.59 -42.15 8.00
CA LYS A 8 1.40 -43.03 9.17
C LYS A 8 2.48 -42.91 10.26
N GLY A 9 3.55 -42.15 10.03
CA GLY A 9 4.67 -42.05 10.97
C GLY A 9 5.41 -40.72 10.95
N GLY A 10 4.80 -39.69 10.36
CA GLY A 10 5.38 -38.36 10.24
C GLY A 10 4.37 -37.28 10.60
N ARG A 11 4.85 -36.05 10.64
CA ARG A 11 4.02 -34.89 10.95
C ARG A 11 2.80 -34.79 10.01
N PRO A 12 1.60 -34.43 10.52
CA PRO A 12 0.43 -34.18 9.68
C PRO A 12 0.75 -33.14 8.60
N ARG A 13 0.35 -33.43 7.35
CA ARG A 13 0.58 -32.54 6.21
C ARG A 13 0.02 -31.15 6.48
N GLY A 14 0.76 -30.12 6.08
CA GLY A 14 0.35 -28.74 6.26
C GLY A 14 0.48 -28.21 7.68
N THR A 15 1.16 -28.92 8.59
CA THR A 15 1.50 -28.40 9.92
C THR A 15 2.96 -27.88 9.89
N PRO A 16 3.23 -26.58 10.15
CA PRO A 16 4.56 -25.91 10.24
C PRO A 16 5.20 -25.98 11.62
N ASP A 17 6.55 -26.06 11.72
CA ASP A 17 7.32 -26.64 12.87
C ASP A 17 6.93 -26.19 14.27
N GLY A 18 6.93 -27.12 15.22
CA GLY A 18 6.52 -26.89 16.62
C GLY A 18 5.00 -26.93 16.91
N TYR A 19 4.16 -27.22 15.92
CA TYR A 19 2.69 -27.30 16.08
C TYR A 19 2.13 -28.69 15.77
N THR A 20 1.02 -29.03 16.44
CA THR A 20 0.11 -30.13 16.05
C THR A 20 -1.03 -29.59 15.20
N ALA A 21 -1.76 -30.48 14.50
CA ALA A 21 -2.90 -30.09 13.69
C ALA A 21 -4.01 -29.42 14.52
N GLU A 22 -4.22 -29.89 15.75
CA GLU A 22 -5.21 -29.34 16.68
C GLU A 22 -4.79 -27.96 17.22
N ALA A 23 -3.51 -27.78 17.51
CA ALA A 23 -2.99 -26.51 18.03
C ALA A 23 -3.03 -25.39 16.98
N ILE A 24 -2.85 -25.72 15.70
CA ILE A 24 -2.81 -24.70 14.64
C ILE A 24 -4.19 -24.30 14.12
N ALA A 25 -5.16 -25.21 14.14
CA ALA A 25 -6.52 -24.94 13.69
C ALA A 25 -7.15 -23.66 14.28
N PRO A 26 -7.10 -23.39 15.61
CA PRO A 26 -7.64 -22.16 16.17
C PRO A 26 -6.84 -20.93 15.76
N ILE A 27 -5.51 -21.05 15.60
CA ILE A 27 -4.65 -19.95 15.15
C ILE A 27 -5.02 -19.52 13.73
N ARG A 28 -5.20 -20.48 12.82
CA ARG A 28 -5.65 -20.22 11.44
C ARG A 28 -7.03 -19.58 11.40
N LEU A 29 -7.96 -20.09 12.20
CA LEU A 29 -9.30 -19.53 12.28
C LEU A 29 -9.27 -18.06 12.74
N GLN A 30 -8.42 -17.76 13.72
CA GLN A 30 -8.23 -16.39 14.20
C GLN A 30 -7.56 -15.52 13.13
N ALA A 31 -6.53 -16.03 12.45
CA ALA A 31 -5.86 -15.33 11.36
C ALA A 31 -6.83 -14.93 10.24
N LYS A 32 -7.76 -15.83 9.86
CA LYS A 32 -8.82 -15.54 8.87
C LYS A 32 -9.74 -14.42 9.30
N LYS A 33 -10.21 -14.46 10.55
CA LYS A 33 -11.09 -13.40 11.12
C LYS A 33 -10.37 -12.05 11.17
N ASP A 34 -9.10 -12.06 11.52
CA ASP A 34 -8.29 -10.85 11.58
C ASP A 34 -8.00 -10.31 10.17
N ALA A 35 -7.73 -11.18 9.20
CA ALA A 35 -7.56 -10.78 7.80
C ALA A 35 -8.82 -10.12 7.24
N GLU A 36 -10.01 -10.68 7.49
CA GLU A 36 -11.28 -10.07 7.07
C GLU A 36 -11.50 -8.69 7.68
N ARG A 37 -11.23 -8.54 8.99
CA ARG A 37 -11.38 -7.25 9.69
C ARG A 37 -10.41 -6.20 9.14
N ILE A 38 -9.14 -6.58 8.97
CA ILE A 38 -8.08 -5.67 8.54
C ILE A 38 -8.29 -5.24 7.08
N VAL A 39 -8.58 -6.19 6.19
CA VAL A 39 -8.79 -5.87 4.77
C VAL A 39 -10.02 -4.99 4.57
N LYS A 40 -11.09 -5.18 5.36
CA LYS A 40 -12.24 -4.27 5.32
C LYS A 40 -11.87 -2.81 5.67
N ILE A 41 -10.96 -2.63 6.62
CA ILE A 41 -10.45 -1.30 6.98
C ILE A 41 -9.54 -0.77 5.87
N MET A 42 -8.59 -1.59 5.39
CA MET A 42 -7.63 -1.20 4.33
C MET A 42 -8.31 -0.86 3.01
N ALA A 43 -9.30 -1.65 2.57
CA ALA A 43 -10.05 -1.41 1.35
C ALA A 43 -10.81 -0.09 1.42
N LYS A 44 -11.42 0.21 2.58
CA LYS A 44 -12.12 1.48 2.82
C LYS A 44 -11.16 2.68 2.83
N GLU A 45 -10.01 2.55 3.49
CA GLU A 45 -9.04 3.65 3.62
C GLU A 45 -8.26 3.95 2.34
N ASN A 46 -8.14 2.97 1.44
CA ASN A 46 -7.38 3.10 0.19
C ASN A 46 -8.26 3.00 -1.06
N GLU A 47 -9.59 3.11 -0.90
CA GLU A 47 -10.57 3.12 -2.00
C GLU A 47 -10.37 1.96 -3.00
N ILE A 48 -10.18 0.75 -2.46
CA ILE A 48 -10.03 -0.46 -3.27
C ILE A 48 -11.40 -1.01 -3.61
N ASP A 49 -11.78 -0.90 -4.88
CA ASP A 49 -13.03 -1.47 -5.38
C ASP A 49 -12.83 -2.76 -6.21
N ASP A 50 -11.58 -3.13 -6.51
CA ASP A 50 -11.27 -4.36 -7.24
C ASP A 50 -11.35 -5.60 -6.32
N GLU A 51 -12.28 -6.50 -6.65
CA GLU A 51 -12.51 -7.77 -5.96
C GLU A 51 -11.25 -8.65 -5.89
N TYR A 52 -10.46 -8.70 -6.97
CA TYR A 52 -9.23 -9.50 -7.02
C TYR A 52 -8.13 -8.90 -6.13
N ALA A 53 -8.07 -7.57 -6.03
CA ALA A 53 -7.13 -6.90 -5.15
C ALA A 53 -7.48 -7.14 -3.67
N ILE A 54 -8.78 -7.10 -3.33
CA ILE A 54 -9.28 -7.41 -1.99
C ILE A 54 -8.97 -8.88 -1.62
N GLU A 55 -9.18 -9.81 -2.54
CA GLU A 55 -8.85 -11.23 -2.34
C GLU A 55 -7.35 -11.43 -2.09
N ALA A 56 -6.49 -10.84 -2.92
CA ALA A 56 -5.03 -10.93 -2.78
C ALA A 56 -4.55 -10.34 -1.43
N LEU A 57 -5.10 -9.19 -1.02
CA LEU A 57 -4.80 -8.59 0.27
C LEU A 57 -5.23 -9.48 1.43
N LYS A 58 -6.40 -10.12 1.34
CA LYS A 58 -6.89 -11.06 2.35
C LYS A 58 -5.93 -12.23 2.53
N THR A 59 -5.51 -12.86 1.42
CA THR A 59 -4.55 -13.97 1.46
C THR A 59 -3.20 -13.53 2.05
N SER A 60 -2.75 -12.31 1.72
CA SER A 60 -1.48 -11.78 2.24
C SER A 60 -1.51 -11.62 3.75
N VAL A 61 -2.57 -10.99 4.27
CA VAL A 61 -2.72 -10.76 5.71
C VAL A 61 -2.86 -12.11 6.44
N GLU A 62 -3.54 -13.09 5.86
CA GLU A 62 -3.63 -14.45 6.41
C GLU A 62 -2.24 -15.10 6.53
N ILE A 63 -1.45 -15.11 5.46
CA ILE A 63 -0.08 -15.69 5.45
C ILE A 63 0.83 -15.00 6.47
N MET A 64 0.71 -13.69 6.66
CA MET A 64 1.51 -12.96 7.65
C MET A 64 1.17 -13.34 9.10
N ARG A 65 -0.08 -13.72 9.36
CA ARG A 65 -0.61 -14.03 10.69
C ARG A 65 -0.51 -15.51 11.06
N GLU A 66 -0.39 -16.38 10.06
CA GLU A 66 -0.17 -17.80 10.28
C GLU A 66 1.32 -18.12 10.56
N PRO A 67 1.61 -19.06 11.48
CA PRO A 67 2.94 -19.63 11.57
C PRO A 67 3.25 -20.37 10.28
N GLY A 68 4.45 -20.13 9.74
CA GLY A 68 4.85 -20.63 8.42
C GLY A 68 6.30 -20.24 8.11
N GLN A 69 6.76 -20.52 6.89
CA GLN A 69 8.12 -20.21 6.48
C GLN A 69 8.36 -18.69 6.50
N THR A 70 9.45 -18.25 7.14
CA THR A 70 9.78 -16.82 7.30
C THR A 70 9.82 -16.08 5.96
N ARG A 71 10.34 -16.71 4.90
CA ARG A 71 10.40 -16.13 3.56
C ARG A 71 9.01 -15.72 3.05
N ASP A 72 8.04 -16.62 3.15
CA ASP A 72 6.71 -16.39 2.60
C ASP A 72 5.97 -15.30 3.39
N ARG A 73 6.17 -15.25 4.72
CA ARG A 73 5.64 -14.17 5.55
C ARG A 73 6.27 -12.80 5.23
N LEU A 74 7.58 -12.76 4.97
CA LEU A 74 8.27 -11.52 4.58
C LEU A 74 7.78 -11.01 3.22
N THR A 75 7.58 -11.91 2.26
CA THR A 75 7.02 -11.56 0.94
C THR A 75 5.60 -11.03 1.07
N ALA A 76 4.73 -11.68 1.85
CA ALA A 76 3.37 -11.21 2.10
C ALA A 76 3.36 -9.85 2.81
N ALA A 77 4.23 -9.66 3.81
CA ALA A 77 4.38 -8.38 4.52
C ALA A 77 4.80 -7.25 3.59
N ARG A 78 5.71 -7.53 2.66
CA ARG A 78 6.12 -6.58 1.64
C ARG A 78 4.96 -6.18 0.73
N MET A 79 4.17 -7.15 0.25
CA MET A 79 3.02 -6.87 -0.62
C MET A 79 1.99 -5.95 0.06
N VAL A 80 1.69 -6.19 1.34
CA VAL A 80 0.80 -5.31 2.14
C VAL A 80 1.42 -3.92 2.35
N LEU A 81 2.74 -3.85 2.58
CA LEU A 81 3.44 -2.58 2.73
C LEU A 81 3.44 -1.77 1.44
N ASP A 82 3.66 -2.41 0.29
CA ASP A 82 3.67 -1.74 -1.01
C ASP A 82 2.30 -1.10 -1.28
N PHE A 83 1.23 -1.80 -0.92
CA PHE A 83 -0.14 -1.31 -1.00
C PHE A 83 -0.41 -0.12 -0.06
N THR A 84 0.07 -0.18 1.18
CA THR A 84 -0.18 0.88 2.19
C THR A 84 0.73 2.11 2.06
N LYS A 85 1.91 1.97 1.43
CA LYS A 85 2.86 3.06 1.25
C LYS A 85 2.57 3.94 0.04
N THR A 86 1.83 3.45 -0.95
CA THR A 86 1.52 4.23 -2.15
C THR A 86 0.09 4.75 -2.09
N LYS A 87 -0.06 5.98 -1.62
CA LYS A 87 -1.12 6.84 -2.15
C LYS A 87 -0.70 7.27 -3.56
N PRO A 88 -1.37 6.88 -4.65
CA PRO A 88 -1.26 7.60 -5.91
C PRO A 88 -2.08 8.90 -5.77
N ILE A 89 -1.64 9.82 -4.91
CA ILE A 89 -2.12 11.20 -4.95
C ILE A 89 -1.13 11.95 -5.81
N SER A 90 -1.53 12.20 -7.06
CA SER A 90 -1.44 13.45 -7.84
C SER A 90 -0.50 14.57 -7.36
N LYS A 91 0.68 14.25 -6.85
CA LYS A 91 1.69 15.25 -6.45
C LYS A 91 2.41 15.83 -7.65
N SER A 92 2.39 15.17 -8.81
CA SER A 92 2.98 15.69 -10.04
C SER A 92 2.30 16.98 -10.49
N GLU A 93 0.96 17.01 -10.53
CA GLU A 93 0.21 18.19 -11.01
C GLU A 93 0.36 19.39 -10.07
N VAL A 94 0.41 19.18 -8.76
CA VAL A 94 0.53 20.28 -7.77
C VAL A 94 1.94 20.88 -7.74
N THR A 95 3.00 20.12 -8.07
CA THR A 95 4.35 20.69 -8.22
C THR A 95 4.57 21.38 -9.56
N ILE A 96 3.95 20.87 -10.64
CA ILE A 96 4.07 21.51 -11.97
C ILE A 96 3.36 22.86 -11.96
N GLY A 97 2.11 22.93 -11.48
CA GLY A 97 1.37 24.20 -11.41
C GLY A 97 2.02 25.24 -10.48
N LYS A 98 2.75 24.81 -9.44
CA LYS A 98 3.53 25.72 -8.58
C LYS A 98 4.81 26.23 -9.25
N ALA A 99 5.48 25.40 -10.04
CA ALA A 99 6.67 25.80 -10.78
C ALA A 99 6.29 26.75 -11.93
N GLU A 100 5.18 26.48 -12.63
CA GLU A 100 4.64 27.34 -13.67
C GLU A 100 4.19 28.70 -13.11
N ALA A 101 3.46 28.71 -12.00
CA ALA A 101 3.05 29.95 -11.33
C ALA A 101 4.25 30.77 -10.78
N PHE A 102 5.33 30.10 -10.35
CA PHE A 102 6.57 30.77 -9.92
C PHE A 102 7.32 31.39 -11.11
N LEU A 103 7.39 30.70 -12.25
CA LEU A 103 8.01 31.24 -13.46
C LEU A 103 7.21 32.41 -14.05
N GLU A 104 5.88 32.31 -14.03
CA GLU A 104 4.99 33.40 -14.48
C GLU A 104 5.12 34.65 -13.59
N SER A 105 5.27 34.45 -12.26
CA SER A 105 5.60 35.52 -11.32
C SER A 105 6.93 36.20 -11.63
N LEU A 106 7.96 35.47 -12.09
CA LEU A 106 9.27 36.06 -12.41
C LEU A 106 9.22 36.85 -13.73
N LEU A 107 8.55 36.29 -14.75
CA LEU A 107 8.32 36.94 -16.04
C LEU A 107 7.45 38.20 -15.94
N ALA A 108 6.53 38.26 -14.97
CA ALA A 108 5.73 39.45 -14.69
C ALA A 108 6.51 40.55 -13.94
N ASP A 109 7.56 40.18 -13.18
CA ASP A 109 8.41 41.13 -12.44
C ASP A 109 9.47 41.78 -13.37
N ASP A 110 9.96 41.04 -14.37
CA ASP A 110 10.94 41.53 -15.36
C ASP A 110 10.29 42.39 -16.50
N GLY A 111 9.00 42.68 -16.42
CA GLY A 111 8.22 43.30 -17.51
C GLY A 111 7.71 44.73 -17.30
N THR A 112 7.94 45.35 -16.14
CA THR A 112 7.50 46.73 -15.86
C THR A 112 8.56 47.53 -15.11
N GLU A 113 9.69 47.77 -15.76
CA GLU A 113 10.52 48.95 -15.51
C GLU A 113 10.43 49.85 -16.75
N GLU A 114 9.26 50.47 -16.97
CA GLU A 114 9.19 51.69 -17.78
C GLU A 114 9.55 52.87 -16.87
N ASP A 115 10.78 53.34 -17.01
CA ASP A 115 11.28 54.61 -16.47
C ASP A 115 10.45 55.79 -16.98
N GLU A 116 9.31 56.09 -16.37
CA GLU A 116 8.65 57.39 -16.52
C GLU A 116 9.31 58.43 -15.60
N GLN A 117 10.32 59.14 -16.12
CA GLN A 117 10.79 60.39 -15.52
C GLN A 117 9.67 61.45 -15.53
N PRO A 118 9.30 62.05 -14.39
CA PRO A 118 8.32 63.13 -14.38
C PRO A 118 8.98 64.41 -14.88
N ASN A 119 8.53 64.87 -16.05
CA ASN A 119 8.90 66.14 -16.65
C ASN A 119 8.23 67.28 -15.85
N GLY A 120 8.99 67.92 -14.95
CA GLY A 120 8.55 69.10 -14.21
C GLY A 120 8.81 70.38 -15.00
N SER A 121 7.77 70.91 -15.63
CA SER A 121 7.73 72.31 -16.07
C SER A 121 7.47 73.21 -14.87
N GLU A 122 8.24 74.28 -14.68
CA GLU A 122 7.68 75.60 -14.33
C GLU A 122 8.70 76.71 -14.59
N THR A 123 8.10 77.87 -14.86
CA THR A 123 8.56 79.14 -15.45
C THR A 123 9.51 79.96 -14.61
#